data_AF-A0A1E1WNN0-F1
#
_entry.id   AF-A0A1E1WNN0-F1
#
_cell.length_a   1.000
_cell.length_b   1.000
_cell.length_c   1.000
_cell.angle_alpha   90.00
_cell.angle_beta   90.00
_cell.angle_gamma   90.00
#
_symmetry.space_group_name_H-M   'P 1'
#
loop_
_entity.id
_entity.type
_entity.pdbx_description
1 polymer ?
#
loop_
_entity_poly.entity_id
_entity_poly.type
_entity_poly.pdbx_seq_one_letter_code
_entity_poly.pdbx_strand_id
1 'polypeptide(L)'
;PHSAQVWQTENRCRLDGPNDRGSCRWQGSNIGVDSYGCREVLDIYDNGVGMLRVGPFNYDPLRGVDLWLEQSDDFILQHLSTTPAVEPPHFVHNIRMTLKFIQQHPFPAVTVFPDNRPHYYRRDEQSGCWVPMRF
;
A
#
# COMPACT_ATOMS: atom_id res chain seq x y z
N PRO A 1 -37.73 1.43 5.10
CA PRO A 1 -36.54 1.49 5.97
C PRO A 1 -35.76 0.17 5.86
N HIS A 2 -35.01 0.02 4.77
CA HIS A 2 -34.22 -1.18 4.48
C HIS A 2 -32.86 -1.07 5.16
N SER A 3 -32.61 -2.03 6.06
CA SER A 3 -31.38 -2.22 6.82
C SER A 3 -30.23 -2.70 5.93
N ALA A 4 -29.07 -2.07 6.11
CA ALA A 4 -27.81 -2.43 5.47
C ALA A 4 -27.45 -3.90 5.73
N GLN A 5 -27.29 -4.67 4.65
CA GLN A 5 -26.76 -6.02 4.70
C GLN A 5 -25.26 -5.96 4.96
N VAL A 6 -24.86 -6.40 6.15
CA VAL A 6 -23.50 -6.71 6.53
C VAL A 6 -23.07 -7.91 5.68
N TRP A 7 -22.15 -7.68 4.74
CA TRP A 7 -21.43 -8.76 4.07
C TRP A 7 -20.47 -9.39 5.09
N GLN A 8 -20.99 -10.34 5.88
CA GLN A 8 -20.17 -11.24 6.67
C GLN A 8 -19.46 -12.20 5.70
N THR A 9 -18.19 -11.93 5.45
CA THR A 9 -17.26 -12.88 4.83
C THR A 9 -17.14 -14.11 5.73
N GLU A 10 -17.62 -15.24 5.23
CA GLU A 10 -17.34 -16.57 5.77
C GLU A 10 -15.84 -16.87 5.67
N ASN A 11 -15.10 -16.64 6.75
CA ASN A 11 -13.79 -17.25 6.98
C ASN A 11 -13.86 -18.02 8.30
N ARG A 12 -14.33 -19.27 8.20
CA ARG A 12 -14.45 -20.20 9.32
C ARG A 12 -13.05 -20.71 9.66
N CYS A 13 -12.42 -20.15 10.70
CA CYS A 13 -11.23 -20.76 11.31
C CYS A 13 -11.64 -22.11 11.91
N ARG A 14 -11.24 -23.22 11.27
CA ARG A 14 -11.28 -24.55 11.88
C ARG A 14 -10.13 -24.63 12.88
N LEU A 15 -10.46 -24.79 14.15
CA LEU A 15 -9.48 -25.09 15.20
C LEU A 15 -9.30 -26.61 15.25
N ASP A 16 -8.18 -27.11 14.71
CA ASP A 16 -7.77 -28.51 14.91
C ASP A 16 -6.79 -28.59 16.09
N GLY A 17 -7.25 -29.20 17.18
CA GLY A 17 -6.41 -29.78 18.24
C GLY A 17 -5.78 -28.81 19.27
N PRO A 18 -5.39 -29.32 20.47
CA PRO A 18 -5.15 -28.49 21.64
C PRO A 18 -3.74 -27.91 21.75
N ASN A 19 -2.90 -27.95 20.71
CA ASN A 19 -1.49 -27.58 20.85
C ASN A 19 -0.86 -26.88 19.64
N ASP A 20 -1.67 -26.31 18.73
CA ASP A 20 -1.13 -25.59 17.58
C ASP A 20 -1.11 -24.07 17.84
N ARG A 21 0.08 -23.48 17.81
CA ARG A 21 0.26 -22.03 17.93
C ARG A 21 -0.30 -21.40 16.67
N GLY A 22 -1.49 -20.81 16.80
CA GLY A 22 -2.29 -20.22 15.72
C GLY A 22 -1.46 -19.57 14.61
N SER A 23 -1.24 -20.32 13.53
CA SER A 23 -0.82 -19.80 12.25
C SER A 23 -2.09 -19.50 11.45
N CYS A 24 -2.52 -18.25 11.47
CA CYS A 24 -3.51 -17.75 10.52
C CYS A 24 -2.84 -17.74 9.12
N ARG A 25 -2.92 -18.87 8.41
CA ARG A 25 -2.43 -19.00 7.05
C ARG A 25 -3.47 -18.38 6.11
N TRP A 26 -3.20 -17.16 5.65
CA TRP A 26 -3.87 -16.58 4.49
C TRP A 26 -3.54 -17.45 3.26
N GLN A 27 -4.48 -18.29 2.84
CA GLN A 27 -4.35 -19.02 1.58
C GLN A 27 -4.62 -18.05 0.43
N GLY A 28 -3.54 -17.54 -0.18
CA GLY A 28 -3.66 -16.69 -1.38
C GLY A 28 -2.49 -15.76 -1.63
N SER A 29 -1.23 -16.20 -1.48
CA SER A 29 -0.09 -15.70 -2.27
C SER A 29 1.19 -16.45 -1.91
N ASN A 30 1.84 -17.03 -2.92
CA ASN A 30 3.21 -17.53 -2.83
C ASN A 30 4.20 -16.35 -2.88
N ILE A 31 4.24 -15.56 -1.82
CA ILE A 31 5.41 -14.74 -1.47
C ILE A 31 5.57 -14.90 0.03
N GLY A 32 6.68 -15.52 0.44
CA GLY A 32 6.97 -15.85 1.83
C GLY A 32 6.98 -14.61 2.72
N VAL A 33 6.36 -14.76 3.89
CA VAL A 33 6.56 -14.01 5.14
C VAL A 33 8.03 -13.64 5.34
N ASP A 34 8.37 -12.37 5.54
CA ASP A 34 8.58 -11.82 6.89
C ASP A 34 8.56 -10.27 7.02
N SER A 35 8.41 -9.84 8.27
CA SER A 35 8.19 -8.49 8.79
C SER A 35 9.30 -7.47 8.51
N TYR A 36 8.90 -6.19 8.48
CA TYR A 36 9.73 -4.97 8.32
C TYR A 36 10.26 -4.71 6.90
N GLY A 37 9.43 -4.04 6.09
CA GLY A 37 9.88 -3.28 4.93
C GLY A 37 10.56 -4.14 3.86
N CYS A 38 9.75 -4.78 3.03
CA CYS A 38 10.21 -5.50 1.85
C CYS A 38 11.11 -4.56 1.02
N ARG A 39 12.43 -4.76 1.08
CA ARG A 39 13.45 -4.13 0.23
C ARG A 39 13.46 -4.80 -1.15
N GLU A 40 12.28 -5.04 -1.72
CA GLU A 40 12.17 -5.62 -3.05
C GLU A 40 12.09 -4.48 -4.06
N VAL A 41 13.04 -4.48 -5.00
CA VAL A 41 12.99 -3.59 -6.15
C VAL A 41 11.95 -4.17 -7.10
N LEU A 42 10.87 -3.43 -7.30
CA LEU A 42 9.78 -3.84 -8.18
C LEU A 42 10.02 -3.34 -9.61
N ASP A 43 9.92 -4.23 -10.58
CA ASP A 43 9.83 -3.84 -11.99
C ASP A 43 8.39 -3.41 -12.31
N ILE A 44 8.22 -2.13 -12.65
CA ILE A 44 6.92 -1.50 -12.87
C ILE A 44 6.65 -1.18 -14.35
N TYR A 45 7.60 -1.37 -15.27
CA TYR A 45 7.43 -0.96 -16.67
C TYR A 45 7.76 -2.07 -17.64
N ASP A 46 6.75 -2.49 -18.42
CA ASP A 46 6.92 -3.45 -19.49
C ASP A 46 7.16 -2.72 -20.82
N ASN A 47 8.40 -2.79 -21.31
CA ASN A 47 8.79 -2.19 -22.58
C ASN A 47 8.23 -2.93 -23.80
N GLY A 48 7.89 -4.22 -23.69
CA GLY A 48 7.34 -4.99 -24.81
C GLY A 48 5.95 -4.51 -25.23
N VAL A 49 5.16 -4.04 -24.26
CA VAL A 49 3.81 -3.49 -24.48
C VAL A 49 3.71 -1.98 -24.24
N GLY A 50 4.79 -1.33 -23.80
CA GLY A 50 4.83 0.10 -23.52
C GLY A 50 3.90 0.52 -22.37
N MET A 51 3.85 -0.28 -21.30
CA MET A 51 2.84 -0.14 -20.25
C MET A 51 3.47 -0.11 -18.86
N LEU A 52 3.02 0.85 -18.04
CA LEU A 52 3.33 0.91 -16.62
C LEU A 52 2.32 0.07 -15.86
N ARG A 53 2.79 -0.86 -15.03
CA ARG A 53 2.00 -1.73 -14.17
C ARG A 53 2.34 -1.45 -12.71
N VAL A 54 1.39 -0.89 -11.99
CA VAL A 54 1.46 -0.78 -10.53
C VAL A 54 0.68 -1.95 -9.94
N GLY A 55 1.40 -2.95 -9.44
CA GLY A 55 0.81 -4.15 -8.85
C GLY A 55 0.11 -3.84 -7.52
N PRO A 56 -0.85 -4.68 -7.11
CA PRO A 56 -1.35 -4.60 -5.75
C PRO A 56 -0.20 -4.83 -4.78
N PHE A 57 -0.07 -3.92 -3.82
CA PHE A 57 0.87 -4.06 -2.73
C PHE A 57 0.12 -4.12 -1.42
N ASN A 58 0.76 -4.69 -0.42
CA ASN A 58 0.30 -4.69 0.95
C ASN A 58 1.40 -4.20 1.88
N TYR A 59 1.00 -3.51 2.93
CA TYR A 59 1.82 -3.16 4.06
C TYR A 59 1.05 -3.40 5.35
N ASP A 60 1.76 -3.59 6.45
CA ASP A 60 1.16 -3.55 7.76
C ASP A 60 0.74 -2.11 8.11
N PRO A 61 -0.45 -1.89 8.69
CA PRO A 61 -0.88 -0.57 9.10
C PRO A 61 0.16 0.11 10.02
N LEU A 62 0.56 1.32 9.65
CA LEU A 62 1.54 2.09 10.41
C LEU A 62 0.93 2.50 11.76
N ARG A 63 1.39 1.87 12.85
CA ARG A 63 0.94 2.22 14.21
C ARG A 63 1.34 3.66 14.55
N GLY A 64 0.40 4.45 15.04
CA GLY A 64 0.67 5.82 15.50
C GLY A 64 0.92 6.81 14.36
N VAL A 65 0.39 6.57 13.15
CA VAL A 65 0.45 7.54 12.04
C VAL A 65 -0.08 8.93 12.43
N ASP A 66 -1.09 8.98 13.31
CA ASP A 66 -1.64 10.23 13.84
C ASP A 66 -0.60 11.03 14.61
N LEU A 67 0.21 10.35 15.43
CA LEU A 67 1.29 10.97 16.21
C LEU A 67 2.33 11.61 15.29
N TRP A 68 2.68 10.95 14.19
CA TRP A 68 3.60 11.49 13.18
C TRP A 68 3.03 12.71 12.47
N LEU A 69 1.72 12.71 12.18
CA LEU A 69 1.04 13.84 11.54
C LEU A 69 0.93 15.06 12.46
N GLU A 70 0.91 14.87 13.78
CA GLU A 70 0.91 15.95 14.78
C GLU A 70 2.29 16.61 15.00
N GLN A 71 3.39 15.96 14.58
CA GLN A 71 4.73 16.50 14.79
C GLN A 71 5.02 17.75 13.95
N SER A 72 6.03 18.53 14.34
CA SER A 72 6.53 19.67 13.55
C SER A 72 7.26 19.22 12.28
N ASP A 73 7.37 20.13 11.31
CA ASP A 73 8.05 19.85 10.04
C ASP A 73 9.54 19.55 10.23
N ASP A 74 10.21 20.23 11.15
CA ASP A 74 11.61 19.97 11.51
C ASP A 74 11.80 18.56 12.09
N PHE A 75 10.85 18.10 12.93
CA PHE A 75 10.92 16.77 13.52
C PHE A 75 10.74 15.69 12.45
N ILE A 76 9.79 15.87 11.53
CA ILE A 76 9.57 14.97 10.39
C ILE A 76 10.81 14.90 9.51
N LEU A 77 11.40 16.05 9.19
CA LEU A 77 12.59 16.13 8.37
C LEU A 77 13.75 15.37 9.03
N GLN A 78 13.99 15.57 10.33
CA GLN A 78 15.11 14.92 11.02
C GLN A 78 14.95 13.40 11.19
N HIS A 79 13.73 12.89 11.33
CA HIS A 79 13.50 11.48 11.64
C HIS A 79 13.10 10.62 10.44
N LEU A 80 12.58 11.23 9.36
CA LEU A 80 12.11 10.50 8.17
C LEU A 80 12.96 10.78 6.91
N SER A 81 13.88 11.74 6.95
CA SER A 81 14.91 11.89 5.91
C SER A 81 16.16 11.10 6.27
N THR A 82 16.87 10.61 5.24
CA THR A 82 18.22 10.07 5.39
C THR A 82 19.29 11.16 5.40
N THR A 83 18.98 12.35 4.85
CA THR A 83 19.90 13.48 4.71
C THR A 83 19.18 14.84 4.92
N PRO A 84 18.82 15.20 6.18
CA PRO A 84 17.97 16.36 6.48
C PRO A 84 18.46 17.71 5.91
N ALA A 85 19.78 17.88 5.75
CA ALA A 85 20.38 19.15 5.33
C ALA A 85 20.29 19.45 3.82
N VAL A 86 19.94 18.45 3.00
CA VAL A 86 19.95 18.57 1.52
C VAL A 86 18.63 18.15 0.88
N GLU A 87 17.58 17.98 1.69
CA GLU A 87 16.27 17.62 1.16
C GLU A 87 15.62 18.78 0.38
N PRO A 88 14.83 18.48 -0.66
CA PRO A 88 14.05 19.47 -1.38
C PRO A 88 13.04 20.20 -0.47
N PRO A 89 12.64 21.44 -0.81
CA PRO A 89 11.71 22.23 0.00
C PRO A 89 10.31 21.58 0.17
N HIS A 90 9.93 20.64 -0.71
CA HIS A 90 8.65 19.94 -0.65
C HIS A 90 8.72 18.56 0.02
N PHE A 91 9.88 18.17 0.57
CA PHE A 91 10.08 16.86 1.17
C PHE A 91 9.06 16.57 2.29
N VAL A 92 8.99 17.46 3.29
CA VAL A 92 8.10 17.29 4.44
C VAL A 92 6.63 17.25 4.00
N HIS A 93 6.25 18.09 3.04
CA HIS A 93 4.91 18.07 2.47
C HIS A 93 4.59 16.71 1.83
N ASN A 94 5.49 16.17 1.02
CA ASN A 94 5.32 14.86 0.38
C ASN A 94 5.22 13.74 1.42
N ILE A 95 6.03 13.77 2.48
CA ILE A 95 5.95 12.79 3.57
C ILE A 95 4.60 12.87 4.28
N ARG A 96 4.11 14.08 4.61
CA ARG A 96 2.79 14.24 5.23
C ARG A 96 1.66 13.71 4.34
N MET A 97 1.73 13.95 3.03
CA MET A 97 0.76 13.41 2.08
C MET A 97 0.81 11.88 2.04
N THR A 98 2.01 11.29 2.04
CA THR A 98 2.19 9.82 2.11
C THR A 98 1.66 9.24 3.41
N LEU A 99 1.94 9.86 4.57
CA LEU A 99 1.41 9.41 5.86
C LEU A 99 -0.12 9.48 5.92
N LYS A 100 -0.73 10.55 5.40
CA LYS A 100 -2.19 10.65 5.26
C LYS A 100 -2.76 9.57 4.35
N PHE A 101 -2.07 9.26 3.25
CA PHE A 101 -2.48 8.19 2.36
C PHE A 101 -2.47 6.83 3.07
N ILE A 102 -1.41 6.54 3.83
CA ILE A 102 -1.31 5.31 4.64
C ILE A 102 -2.41 5.24 5.70
N GLN A 103 -2.71 6.35 6.36
CA GLN A 103 -3.79 6.45 7.35
C GLN A 103 -5.16 6.13 6.73
N GLN A 104 -5.44 6.64 5.52
CA GLN A 104 -6.71 6.43 4.82
C GLN A 104 -6.84 5.04 4.20
N HIS A 105 -5.73 4.35 3.97
CA HIS A 105 -5.68 3.08 3.26
C HIS A 105 -4.92 2.00 4.05
N PRO A 106 -5.37 1.61 5.26
CA PRO A 106 -4.67 0.62 6.08
C PRO A 106 -4.56 -0.77 5.41
N PHE A 107 -5.42 -1.05 4.43
CA PHE A 107 -5.41 -2.30 3.66
C PHE A 107 -5.39 -1.98 2.14
N PRO A 108 -4.23 -1.59 1.58
CA PRO A 108 -4.16 -1.06 0.22
C PRO A 108 -4.58 -2.08 -0.84
N ALA A 109 -4.36 -3.40 -0.67
CA ALA A 109 -4.83 -4.39 -1.63
C ALA A 109 -6.36 -4.47 -1.78
N VAL A 110 -7.14 -3.84 -0.89
CA VAL A 110 -8.60 -3.74 -1.03
C VAL A 110 -9.08 -2.30 -1.25
N THR A 111 -8.41 -1.31 -0.64
CA THR A 111 -8.85 0.10 -0.75
C THR A 111 -8.26 0.82 -1.96
N VAL A 112 -7.04 0.46 -2.37
CA VAL A 112 -6.33 1.07 -3.51
C VAL A 112 -6.47 0.21 -4.76
N PHE A 113 -6.50 -1.12 -4.59
CA PHE A 113 -6.58 -2.07 -5.70
C PHE A 113 -7.88 -2.89 -5.62
N PRO A 114 -9.00 -2.40 -6.18
CA PRO A 114 -10.24 -3.16 -6.25
C PRO A 114 -10.01 -4.54 -6.89
N ASP A 115 -10.61 -5.58 -6.31
CA ASP A 115 -10.45 -6.97 -6.74
C ASP A 115 -9.00 -7.48 -6.77
N ASN A 116 -8.09 -6.84 -6.03
CA ASN A 116 -6.66 -7.14 -6.02
C ASN A 116 -6.04 -7.04 -7.44
N ARG A 117 -6.56 -6.15 -8.28
CA ARG A 117 -6.11 -5.97 -9.67
C ARG A 117 -5.05 -4.86 -9.77
N PRO A 118 -3.96 -5.07 -10.54
CA PRO A 118 -3.00 -4.03 -10.83
C PRO A 118 -3.64 -2.84 -11.53
N HIS A 119 -3.05 -1.66 -11.34
CA HIS A 119 -3.35 -0.48 -12.15
C HIS A 119 -2.41 -0.43 -13.34
N TYR A 120 -2.99 -0.22 -14.52
CA TYR A 120 -2.26 -0.15 -15.78
C TYR A 120 -2.33 1.27 -16.32
N TYR A 121 -1.19 1.76 -16.82
CA TYR A 121 -1.11 3.07 -17.46
C TYR A 121 -0.34 2.95 -18.76
N ARG A 122 -0.77 3.70 -19.77
CA ARG A 122 -0.06 3.86 -21.04
C ARG A 122 0.27 5.32 -21.25
N ARG A 123 1.35 5.61 -21.95
CA ARG A 123 1.67 6.96 -22.37
C ARG A 123 0.81 7.34 -23.57
N ASP A 124 0.07 8.43 -23.45
CA ASP A 124 -0.67 9.00 -24.57
C ASP A 124 0.29 9.62 -25.58
N GLU A 125 0.09 9.34 -26.87
CA GLU A 125 1.01 9.77 -27.94
C GLU A 125 0.94 11.27 -28.20
N GLN A 126 -0.21 11.90 -27.97
CA GLN A 126 -0.42 13.31 -28.27
C GLN A 126 0.02 14.22 -27.11
N SER A 127 -0.40 13.91 -25.89
CA SER A 127 -0.06 14.70 -24.70
C SER A 127 1.26 14.28 -24.06
N GLY A 128 1.73 13.05 -24.31
CA GLY A 128 2.86 12.45 -23.61
C GLY A 128 2.58 12.10 -22.14
N CYS A 129 1.34 12.30 -21.66
CA CYS A 129 0.93 12.02 -20.28
C CYS A 129 0.60 10.54 -20.08
N TRP A 130 0.69 10.06 -18.83
CA TRP A 130 0.23 8.73 -18.45
C TRP A 130 -1.28 8.71 -18.29
N VAL A 131 -1.97 7.86 -19.05
CA VAL A 131 -3.42 7.67 -18.98
C VAL A 131 -3.76 6.28 -18.40
N PRO A 132 -4.74 6.17 -17.49
CA PRO A 132 -5.14 4.90 -16.92
C PRO A 132 -5.83 4.03 -17.97
N MET A 133 -5.45 2.77 -18.03
CA MET A 133 -6.06 1.74 -18.88
C MET A 133 -7.06 0.94 -18.03
N ARG A 134 -8.30 0.84 -18.48
CA ARG A 134 -9.33 -0.02 -17.86
C ARG A 134 -9.51 -1.27 -18.73
N PHE A 135 -9.50 -2.44 -18.11
CA PHE A 135 -9.81 -3.74 -18.73
C PHE A 135 -11.15 -4.25 -18.20
#